data_AF-A0A7V9TC72-F1
#
_entry.id   AF-A0A7V9TC72-F1
#
_cell.length_a   1.000
_cell.length_b   1.000
_cell.length_c   1.000
_cell.angle_alpha   90.00
_cell.angle_beta   90.00
_cell.angle_gamma   90.00
#
_symmetry.space_group_name_H-M   'P 1'
#
loop_
_entity.id
_entity.type
_entity.pdbx_description
1 polymer ?
#
loop_
_entity_poly.entity_id
_entity_poly.type
_entity_poly.pdbx_seq_one_letter_code
_entity_poly.pdbx_strand_id
1 'polypeptide(L)'
;MSEHIVSRKIYYVVFGALMLGTILTVAAANVDFGALTGFKPMNDIIAMTIAVTKAVLVILFFMHVRYGSRLIMVAVAAGFFWLAIMLVLTLSDYQSRRWLEPDLRKTTTTPSQAEHR
;
A
#
# COMPACT_ATOMS: atom_id res chain seq x y z
N MET A 1 21.80 37.67 5.50
CA MET A 1 21.17 36.80 6.51
C MET A 1 21.42 35.36 6.10
N SER A 2 22.35 34.69 6.77
CA SER A 2 22.67 33.29 6.50
C SER A 2 21.65 32.41 7.25
N GLU A 3 20.50 32.22 6.61
CA GLU A 3 19.47 31.30 7.07
C GLU A 3 20.00 29.87 6.92
N HIS A 4 20.41 29.27 8.02
CA HIS A 4 20.94 27.91 8.07
C HIS A 4 19.76 26.92 8.07
N ILE A 5 18.95 26.95 7.01
CA ILE A 5 17.82 26.03 6.78
C ILE A 5 18.35 24.61 6.61
N VAL A 6 18.43 23.88 7.72
CA VAL A 6 18.65 22.42 7.82
C VAL A 6 19.92 21.91 7.09
N SER A 7 20.88 21.42 7.88
CA SER A 7 22.18 20.92 7.38
C SER A 7 22.05 20.05 6.12
N ARG A 8 22.74 20.44 5.03
CA ARG A 8 22.82 19.70 3.75
C ARG A 8 23.05 18.20 3.91
N LYS A 9 23.73 17.80 4.99
CA LYS A 9 23.98 16.40 5.35
C LYS A 9 22.69 15.58 5.51
N ILE A 10 21.60 16.16 6.00
CA ILE A 10 20.31 15.48 6.19
C ILE A 10 19.73 15.07 4.85
N TYR A 11 19.76 15.93 3.84
CA TYR A 11 19.27 15.61 2.50
C TYR A 11 20.04 14.44 1.86
N TYR A 12 21.37 14.40 2.01
CA TYR A 12 22.19 13.32 1.47
C TYR A 12 21.99 11.98 2.19
N VAL A 13 21.84 11.99 3.52
CA VAL A 13 21.54 10.78 4.30
C VAL A 13 20.19 10.21 3.92
N VAL A 14 19.19 11.08 3.77
CA VAL A 14 17.83 10.71 3.40
C VAL A 14 17.76 10.20 1.95
N PHE A 15 18.50 10.81 1.03
CA PHE A 15 18.68 10.31 -0.34
C PHE A 15 19.31 8.90 -0.36
N GLY A 16 20.36 8.68 0.43
CA GLY A 16 21.00 7.37 0.56
C GLY A 16 20.04 6.31 1.10
N ALA A 17 19.26 6.63 2.13
CA ALA A 17 18.26 5.72 2.70
C ALA A 17 17.18 5.32 1.68
N LEU A 18 16.72 6.25 0.83
CA LEU A 18 15.75 5.95 -0.23
C LEU A 18 16.33 5.10 -1.35
N MET A 19 17.57 5.36 -1.76
CA MET A 19 18.24 4.52 -2.76
C MET A 19 18.39 3.10 -2.21
N LEU A 20 18.78 2.95 -0.95
CA LEU A 20 18.85 1.64 -0.29
C LEU A 20 17.48 0.93 -0.29
N GLY A 21 16.42 1.64 0.12
CA GLY A 21 15.07 1.09 0.10
C GLY A 21 14.60 0.67 -1.29
N THR A 22 15.00 1.40 -2.34
CA THR A 22 14.67 1.07 -3.73
C THR A 22 15.43 -0.16 -4.22
N ILE A 23 16.73 -0.23 -3.91
CA ILE A 23 17.55 -1.41 -4.21
C ILE A 23 16.99 -2.65 -3.51
N LEU A 24 16.59 -2.53 -2.24
CA LEU A 24 15.98 -3.63 -1.48
C LEU A 24 14.64 -4.09 -2.10
N THR A 25 13.80 -3.16 -2.56
CA THR A 25 12.54 -3.53 -3.25
C THR A 25 12.78 -4.22 -4.59
N VAL A 26 13.76 -3.76 -5.38
CA VAL A 26 14.12 -4.40 -6.65
C VAL A 26 14.72 -5.77 -6.39
N ALA A 27 15.61 -5.90 -5.41
CA ALA A 27 16.20 -7.18 -5.03
C ALA A 27 15.13 -8.18 -4.56
N ALA A 28 14.20 -7.76 -3.70
CA ALA A 28 13.11 -8.61 -3.24
C ALA A 28 12.15 -9.01 -4.38
N ALA A 29 11.93 -8.14 -5.37
CA ALA A 29 11.12 -8.46 -6.54
C ALA A 29 11.77 -9.47 -7.50
N ASN A 30 13.11 -9.59 -7.48
CA ASN A 30 13.85 -10.54 -8.32
C ASN A 30 14.08 -11.90 -7.64
N VAL A 31 13.65 -12.08 -6.40
CA VAL A 31 13.79 -13.36 -5.67
C VAL A 31 12.41 -14.00 -5.52
N ASP A 32 12.22 -15.15 -6.15
CA ASP A 32 11.03 -15.99 -5.97
C ASP A 32 11.16 -16.85 -4.71
N PHE A 33 10.70 -16.33 -3.57
CA PHE A 33 10.66 -17.09 -2.31
C PHE A 33 9.56 -18.17 -2.30
N GLY A 34 8.65 -18.16 -3.28
CA GLY A 34 7.53 -19.09 -3.40
C GLY A 34 7.92 -20.52 -3.79
N ALA A 35 9.04 -20.72 -4.49
CA ALA A 35 9.45 -22.04 -4.97
C ALA A 35 10.07 -22.93 -3.88
N LEU A 36 10.65 -22.33 -2.83
CA LEU A 36 11.43 -23.06 -1.82
C LEU A 36 10.62 -23.55 -0.61
N THR A 37 9.41 -23.00 -0.37
CA THR A 37 8.70 -23.16 0.92
C THR A 37 7.28 -23.70 0.81
N GLY A 38 6.73 -23.91 -0.40
CA GLY A 38 5.39 -24.48 -0.61
C GLY A 38 4.22 -23.53 -0.28
N PHE A 39 4.48 -22.34 0.24
CA PHE A 39 3.48 -21.32 0.57
C PHE A 39 3.46 -20.21 -0.50
N LYS A 40 2.41 -20.19 -1.31
CA LYS A 40 2.23 -19.27 -2.45
C LYS A 40 2.20 -17.76 -2.10
N PRO A 41 1.69 -17.28 -0.95
CA PRO A 41 1.60 -15.84 -0.67
C PRO A 41 2.84 -15.22 -0.01
N MET A 42 3.93 -15.96 0.18
CA MET A 42 5.10 -15.47 0.95
C MET A 42 5.79 -14.27 0.29
N ASN A 43 5.85 -14.23 -1.05
CA ASN A 43 6.45 -13.12 -1.79
C ASN A 43 5.72 -11.79 -1.52
N ASP A 44 4.39 -11.82 -1.50
CA ASP A 44 3.58 -10.61 -1.28
C ASP A 44 3.74 -10.06 0.14
N ILE A 45 3.85 -10.93 1.15
CA ILE A 45 4.05 -10.51 2.55
C ILE A 45 5.42 -9.85 2.70
N ILE A 46 6.48 -10.44 2.12
CA ILE A 46 7.84 -9.88 2.17
C ILE A 46 7.88 -8.54 1.41
N ALA A 47 7.29 -8.48 0.22
CA ALA A 47 7.22 -7.26 -0.58
C ALA A 47 6.44 -6.13 0.15
N MET A 48 5.29 -6.44 0.75
CA MET A 48 4.51 -5.50 1.57
C MET A 48 5.30 -5.01 2.79
N THR A 49 6.03 -5.90 3.46
CA THR A 49 6.83 -5.53 4.64
C THR A 49 7.91 -4.52 4.28
N ILE A 50 8.66 -4.79 3.22
CA ILE A 50 9.71 -3.87 2.72
C ILE A 50 9.08 -2.55 2.25
N ALA A 51 7.94 -2.61 1.59
CA ALA A 51 7.20 -1.42 1.15
C ALA A 51 6.76 -0.54 2.32
N VAL A 52 6.20 -1.13 3.39
CA VAL A 52 5.77 -0.41 4.60
C VAL A 52 6.98 0.20 5.33
N THR A 53 8.08 -0.54 5.50
CA THR A 53 9.30 0.01 6.12
C THR A 53 9.83 1.22 5.33
N LYS A 54 9.84 1.15 4.00
CA LYS A 54 10.23 2.28 3.14
C LYS A 54 9.27 3.47 3.32
N ALA A 55 7.97 3.24 3.33
CA ALA A 55 6.97 4.29 3.52
C ALA A 55 7.15 5.01 4.87
N VAL A 56 7.41 4.27 5.94
CA VAL A 56 7.69 4.82 7.27
C VAL A 56 8.95 5.70 7.25
N LEU A 57 10.04 5.26 6.60
CA LEU A 57 11.24 6.08 6.43
C LEU A 57 10.95 7.39 5.67
N VAL A 58 10.16 7.33 4.60
CA VAL A 58 9.73 8.54 3.86
C VAL A 58 8.98 9.52 4.78
N ILE A 59 8.03 9.03 5.58
CA ILE A 59 7.21 9.90 6.44
C ILE A 59 8.04 10.54 7.56
N LEU A 60 8.92 9.78 8.21
CA LEU A 60 9.75 10.34 9.29
C LEU A 60 10.75 11.38 8.79
N PHE A 61 11.36 11.15 7.62
CA PHE A 61 12.47 11.97 7.13
C PHE A 61 12.09 12.99 6.05
N PHE A 62 11.34 12.59 5.01
CA PHE A 62 10.95 13.48 3.90
C PHE A 62 9.80 14.40 4.25
N MET A 63 8.78 13.89 4.94
CA MET A 63 7.69 14.76 5.44
C MET A 63 8.11 15.58 6.66
N HIS A 64 9.38 15.51 7.06
CA HIS A 64 9.94 16.22 8.20
C HIS A 64 9.10 16.06 9.48
N VAL A 65 8.29 15.00 9.61
CA VAL A 65 7.34 14.85 10.73
C VAL A 65 8.06 14.89 12.09
N ARG A 66 9.29 14.36 12.15
CA ARG A 66 10.11 14.35 13.36
C ARG A 66 10.65 15.74 13.75
N TYR A 67 10.85 16.63 12.78
CA TYR A 67 11.53 17.92 12.91
C TYR A 67 10.62 19.12 12.61
N GLY A 68 9.41 18.87 12.11
CA GLY A 68 8.43 19.85 11.67
C GLY A 68 7.48 20.27 12.79
N SER A 69 6.61 21.23 12.48
CA SER A 69 5.64 21.75 13.45
C SER A 69 4.57 20.71 13.80
N ARG A 70 3.95 20.87 14.97
CA ARG A 70 2.84 19.99 15.43
C ARG A 70 1.68 19.92 14.43
N LEU A 71 1.50 20.96 13.61
CA LEU A 71 0.48 21.00 12.56
C LEU A 71 0.72 19.93 11.48
N ILE A 72 1.97 19.69 11.08
CA ILE A 72 2.34 18.67 10.09
C ILE A 72 2.01 17.28 10.64
N MET A 73 2.29 17.03 11.92
CA MET A 73 2.01 15.75 12.56
C MET A 73 0.51 15.43 12.61
N VAL A 74 -0.32 16.44 12.90
CA VAL A 74 -1.80 16.29 12.88
C VAL A 74 -2.31 16.07 11.45
N ALA A 75 -1.78 16.80 10.46
CA ALA A 75 -2.18 16.62 9.06
C ALA A 75 -1.84 15.21 8.53
N VAL A 76 -0.65 14.70 8.85
CA VAL A 76 -0.25 13.32 8.47
C VAL A 76 -1.16 12.30 9.17
N ALA A 77 -1.42 12.45 10.46
CA ALA A 77 -2.31 11.56 11.19
C ALA A 77 -3.74 11.56 10.61
N ALA A 78 -4.28 12.75 10.28
CA ALA A 78 -5.58 12.89 9.64
C ALA A 78 -5.61 12.25 8.25
N GLY A 79 -4.55 12.38 7.46
CA GLY A 79 -4.41 11.72 6.16
C GLY A 79 -4.41 10.19 6.25
N PHE A 80 -3.66 9.62 7.20
CA PHE A 80 -3.66 8.17 7.45
C PHE A 80 -5.00 7.66 7.97
N PHE A 81 -5.63 8.41 8.88
CA PHE A 81 -6.96 8.09 9.39
C PHE A 81 -8.00 8.08 8.27
N TRP A 82 -7.97 9.10 7.41
CA TRP A 82 -8.86 9.21 6.26
C TRP A 82 -8.63 8.08 5.25
N LEU A 83 -7.36 7.78 4.93
CA LEU A 83 -6.98 6.67 4.04
C LEU A 83 -7.48 5.33 4.61
N ALA A 84 -7.29 5.08 5.91
CA ALA A 84 -7.73 3.85 6.55
C ALA A 84 -9.25 3.64 6.39
N ILE A 85 -10.05 4.69 6.58
CA ILE A 85 -11.50 4.63 6.38
C ILE A 85 -11.82 4.30 4.92
N MET A 86 -11.23 5.00 3.95
CA MET A 86 -11.44 4.74 2.53
C MET A 86 -11.09 3.30 2.14
N LEU A 87 -9.98 2.76 2.68
CA LEU A 87 -9.49 1.42 2.37
C LEU A 87 -10.44 0.35 2.96
N VAL A 88 -10.86 0.51 4.22
CA VAL A 88 -11.83 -0.40 4.87
C VAL A 88 -13.17 -0.39 4.14
N LEU A 89 -13.68 0.78 3.78
CA LEU A 89 -14.95 0.90 3.04
C LEU A 89 -14.86 0.26 1.65
N THR A 90 -13.75 0.48 0.94
CA THR A 90 -13.53 -0.12 -0.38
C THR A 90 -13.46 -1.64 -0.31
N LEU A 91 -12.69 -2.19 0.63
CA LEU A 91 -12.61 -3.65 0.83
C LEU A 91 -13.97 -4.23 1.23
N SER A 92 -14.73 -3.51 2.07
CA SER A 92 -16.09 -3.90 2.46
C SER A 92 -17.05 -3.92 1.27
N ASP A 93 -16.96 -2.94 0.37
CA ASP A 93 -17.74 -2.89 -0.88
C ASP A 93 -17.38 -4.06 -1.81
N TYR A 94 -16.09 -4.29 -2.06
CA TYR A 94 -15.63 -5.43 -2.86
C TYR A 94 -16.10 -6.77 -2.30
N GLN A 95 -16.03 -6.93 -0.97
CA GLN A 95 -16.49 -8.15 -0.32
C GLN A 95 -18.00 -8.31 -0.46
N SER A 96 -18.77 -7.22 -0.34
CA SER A 96 -20.24 -7.19 -0.49
C SER A 96 -20.70 -7.59 -1.90
N ARG A 97 -19.98 -7.19 -2.96
CA ARG A 97 -20.32 -7.55 -4.36
C ARG A 97 -20.24 -9.05 -4.64
N ARG A 98 -19.28 -9.74 -4.01
CA ARG A 98 -19.14 -11.21 -4.11
C ARG A 98 -20.38 -11.94 -3.55
N TRP A 99 -21.14 -11.30 -2.66
CA TRP A 99 -22.39 -11.86 -2.13
C TRP A 99 -23.59 -11.68 -3.06
N LEU A 100 -23.54 -10.78 -4.06
CA LEU A 100 -24.63 -10.58 -5.04
C LEU A 100 -24.52 -11.48 -6.28
N GLU A 101 -23.32 -11.93 -6.64
CA GLU A 101 -23.10 -12.88 -7.76
C GLU A 101 -23.81 -14.26 -7.67
N PRO A 102 -24.21 -14.80 -6.51
CA PRO A 102 -24.87 -16.11 -6.43
C PRO A 102 -26.22 -16.22 -7.15
N ASP A 103 -26.98 -15.13 -7.30
CA ASP A 103 -28.38 -15.17 -7.77
C ASP A 103 -28.57 -14.84 -9.27
N LEU A 104 -27.67 -14.09 -9.90
CA LEU A 104 -27.74 -13.82 -11.36
C LEU A 104 -27.29 -15.01 -12.22
N ARG A 105 -26.50 -15.92 -11.63
CA ARG A 105 -26.11 -17.19 -12.27
C ARG A 105 -27.28 -18.15 -12.43
N LYS A 106 -28.31 -18.05 -11.57
CA LYS A 106 -29.48 -18.95 -11.60
C LYS A 106 -30.51 -18.56 -12.66
N THR A 107 -30.58 -17.28 -13.03
CA THR A 107 -31.57 -16.74 -13.99
C THR A 107 -31.07 -16.74 -15.43
N THR A 108 -29.76 -16.57 -15.66
CA THR A 108 -29.16 -16.55 -17.01
C THR A 108 -29.00 -17.95 -17.61
N THR A 109 -29.02 -19.00 -16.77
CA THR A 109 -29.01 -20.41 -17.23
C THR A 109 -30.40 -20.95 -17.57
N THR A 110 -31.45 -20.13 -17.57
CA THR A 110 -32.73 -20.49 -18.15
C THR A 110 -32.72 -20.02 -19.61
N PRO A 111 -32.41 -20.90 -20.58
CA PRO A 111 -32.51 -20.53 -21.98
C PRO A 111 -33.99 -20.27 -22.26
N SER A 112 -34.30 -19.11 -22.85
CA SER A 112 -35.05 -18.90 -24.11
C SER A 112 -35.83 -20.11 -24.71
N GLN A 113 -36.42 -20.99 -23.92
CA GLN A 113 -37.05 -22.26 -24.32
C GLN A 113 -38.57 -22.27 -24.05
N ALA A 114 -39.15 -21.11 -23.73
CA ALA A 114 -40.59 -20.96 -23.54
C ALA A 114 -41.30 -20.23 -24.70
N GLU A 115 -40.57 -19.79 -25.74
CA GLU A 115 -41.17 -19.04 -26.88
C GLU A 115 -41.45 -19.93 -28.12
N HIS A 116 -41.17 -21.23 -28.05
CA HIS A 116 -41.45 -22.20 -29.12
C HIS A 116 -42.35 -23.36 -28.66
N ARG A 117 -43.41 -23.08 -27.89
CA ARG A 117 -44.53 -24.02 -27.68
C ARG A 117 -45.87 -23.33 -27.71
#